data_AF-A0A383CFN7-F1
#
_entry.id   AF-A0A383CFN7-F1
#
_cell.length_a   1.000
_cell.length_b   1.000
_cell.length_c   1.000
_cell.angle_alpha   90.00
_cell.angle_beta   90.00
_cell.angle_gamma   90.00
#
_symmetry.space_group_name_H-M   'P 1'
#
loop_
_entity.id
_entity.type
_entity.pdbx_description
1 polymer ?
#
loop_
_entity_poly.entity_id
_entity_poly.type
_entity_poly.pdbx_seq_one_letter_code
_entity_poly.pdbx_strand_id
1 'polypeptide(L)'
;KHGGISLQPIPTRASYGNNNWLYNAQTDIQGRRKAWHWRNMSPAGFDLHQIPMFMDMMWRGGGPFRARMAPPQYNGEWSGYNQEMKHFAMDRHNGGIQGVFMDHSVQHVPIKKLWKLKWHKNYDQAYKPAWPRWMADFPEH
;
A
#
# COMPACT_ATOMS: atom_id res chain seq x y z
N LYS A 1 -16.26 -18.43 3.10
CA LYS A 1 -15.65 -18.80 4.39
C LYS A 1 -14.13 -18.89 4.15
N HIS A 2 -13.34 -17.97 4.70
CA HIS A 2 -11.88 -18.00 4.52
C HIS A 2 -11.33 -19.11 5.43
N GLY A 3 -10.61 -20.07 4.85
CA GLY A 3 -10.09 -21.23 5.57
C GLY A 3 -9.14 -20.80 6.69
N GLY A 4 -9.41 -21.25 7.91
CA GLY A 4 -8.54 -21.06 9.06
C GLY A 4 -7.42 -22.09 9.01
N ILE A 5 -6.20 -21.66 8.74
CA ILE A 5 -4.98 -22.48 8.85
C ILE A 5 -4.59 -22.70 10.33
N SER A 6 -5.23 -22.00 11.27
CA SER A 6 -5.02 -22.18 12.71
C SER A 6 -6.29 -21.88 13.51
N LEU A 7 -6.48 -22.65 14.59
CA LEU A 7 -7.54 -22.48 15.60
C LEU A 7 -7.19 -21.43 16.66
N GLN A 8 -5.95 -20.96 16.70
CA GLN A 8 -5.58 -19.80 17.50
C GLN A 8 -5.95 -18.52 16.74
N PRO A 9 -6.33 -17.43 17.44
CA PRO A 9 -6.40 -16.11 16.85
C PRO A 9 -4.98 -15.62 16.57
N ILE A 10 -4.31 -16.25 15.62
CA ILE A 10 -3.08 -15.76 15.03
C ILE A 10 -3.52 -14.60 14.15
N PRO A 11 -3.08 -13.36 14.42
CA PRO A 11 -3.27 -12.27 13.48
C PRO A 11 -2.80 -12.78 12.11
N THR A 12 -3.59 -12.67 11.05
CA THR A 12 -3.14 -13.10 9.73
C THR A 12 -1.91 -12.28 9.37
N ARG A 13 -0.72 -12.87 9.52
CA ARG A 13 0.56 -12.24 9.18
C ARG A 13 0.82 -12.48 7.71
N ALA A 14 1.16 -11.43 7.01
CA ALA A 14 1.73 -11.53 5.68
C ALA A 14 3.17 -11.03 5.72
N SER A 15 3.98 -11.50 4.77
CA SER A 15 5.28 -10.88 4.48
C SER A 15 5.15 -9.90 3.31
N TYR A 16 4.21 -10.17 2.39
CA TYR A 16 3.88 -9.34 1.24
C TYR A 16 2.37 -9.26 1.03
N GLY A 17 1.92 -8.14 0.46
CA GLY A 17 0.51 -7.88 0.20
C GLY A 17 0.26 -7.21 -1.14
N ASN A 18 -0.93 -7.48 -1.67
CA ASN A 18 -1.43 -6.95 -2.93
C ASN A 18 -1.89 -5.50 -2.83
N ASN A 19 -1.62 -4.72 -3.88
CA ASN A 19 -2.36 -3.48 -4.14
C ASN A 19 -3.80 -3.81 -4.57
N ASN A 20 -4.76 -3.66 -3.67
CA ASN A 20 -6.17 -3.98 -3.92
C ASN A 20 -6.81 -3.14 -5.04
N TRP A 21 -6.19 -2.04 -5.48
CA TRP A 21 -6.64 -1.26 -6.64
C TRP A 21 -6.40 -1.95 -7.99
N LEU A 22 -5.61 -3.03 -8.02
CA LEU A 22 -5.36 -3.82 -9.23
C LEU A 22 -6.53 -4.68 -9.67
N TYR A 23 -7.49 -4.96 -8.77
CA TYR A 23 -8.61 -5.84 -9.10
C TYR A 23 -9.35 -5.36 -10.36
N ASN A 24 -9.79 -6.32 -11.18
CA ASN A 24 -10.77 -6.06 -12.23
C ASN A 24 -12.16 -5.86 -11.62
N ALA A 25 -12.31 -4.76 -10.88
CA ALA A 25 -13.50 -4.43 -10.13
C ALA A 25 -14.73 -4.27 -11.05
N GLN A 26 -15.78 -5.05 -10.79
CA GLN A 26 -17.06 -4.93 -11.50
C GLN A 26 -18.02 -3.95 -10.81
N THR A 27 -17.80 -3.69 -9.52
CA THR A 27 -18.54 -2.77 -8.65
C THR A 27 -17.57 -2.09 -7.67
N ASP A 28 -18.07 -1.24 -6.80
CA ASP A 28 -17.30 -0.67 -5.69
C ASP A 28 -16.99 -1.78 -4.65
N ILE A 29 -15.75 -1.83 -4.16
CA ILE A 29 -15.26 -2.92 -3.29
C ILE A 29 -14.66 -2.33 -2.02
N GLN A 30 -15.20 -2.65 -0.85
CA GLN A 30 -14.65 -2.21 0.46
C GLN A 30 -14.46 -0.69 0.59
N GLY A 31 -15.37 0.10 0.00
CA GLY A 31 -15.30 1.57 -0.03
C GLY A 31 -14.42 2.15 -1.13
N ARG A 32 -13.88 1.31 -2.03
CA ARG A 32 -13.08 1.72 -3.18
C ARG A 32 -13.95 1.83 -4.43
N ARG A 33 -13.98 3.02 -5.04
CA ARG A 33 -14.75 3.27 -6.26
C ARG A 33 -14.23 2.42 -7.42
N LYS A 34 -15.12 1.75 -8.14
CA LYS A 34 -14.82 0.97 -9.36
C LYS A 34 -13.99 1.78 -10.35
N ALA A 35 -14.36 3.04 -10.55
CA ALA A 35 -13.73 3.95 -11.50
C ALA A 35 -12.23 4.21 -11.21
N TRP A 36 -11.78 4.01 -9.97
CA TRP A 36 -10.39 4.28 -9.58
C TRP A 36 -9.47 3.07 -9.75
N HIS A 37 -10.02 1.86 -9.92
CA HIS A 37 -9.24 0.64 -10.10
C HIS A 37 -8.52 0.61 -11.46
N TRP A 38 -7.36 -0.05 -11.49
CA TRP A 38 -6.56 -0.24 -12.70
C TRP A 38 -7.29 -1.09 -13.73
N ARG A 39 -7.75 -2.28 -13.31
CA ARG A 39 -8.50 -3.28 -14.11
C ARG A 39 -7.75 -3.89 -15.30
N ASN A 40 -6.60 -3.36 -15.65
CA ASN A 40 -5.69 -3.86 -16.69
C ASN A 40 -4.24 -3.63 -16.23
N MET A 41 -3.31 -4.41 -16.79
CA MET A 41 -1.88 -4.37 -16.46
C MET A 41 -1.06 -3.37 -17.27
N SER A 42 -1.65 -2.73 -18.29
CA SER A 42 -0.96 -1.75 -19.14
C SER A 42 -1.86 -0.54 -19.39
N PRO A 43 -2.14 0.25 -18.34
CA PRO A 43 -2.99 1.43 -18.46
C PRO A 43 -2.24 2.53 -19.22
N ALA A 44 -2.79 2.93 -20.37
CA ALA A 44 -2.24 4.02 -21.16
C ALA A 44 -2.24 5.36 -20.38
N GLY A 45 -1.23 6.19 -20.60
CA GLY A 45 -1.11 7.52 -20.01
C GLY A 45 -0.60 7.57 -18.58
N PHE A 46 -0.06 6.45 -18.06
CA PHE A 46 0.54 6.39 -16.72
C PHE A 46 1.96 5.84 -16.79
N ASP A 47 2.82 6.32 -15.89
CA ASP A 47 4.13 5.73 -15.65
C ASP A 47 3.97 4.44 -14.83
N LEU A 48 4.17 3.30 -15.49
CA LEU A 48 4.00 1.98 -14.90
C LEU A 48 5.05 1.68 -13.81
N HIS A 49 6.22 2.35 -13.85
CA HIS A 49 7.27 2.27 -12.84
C HIS A 49 6.86 2.92 -11.49
N GLN A 50 5.74 3.65 -11.45
CA GLN A 50 5.19 4.28 -10.23
C GLN A 50 3.96 3.57 -9.67
N ILE A 51 3.44 2.55 -10.35
CA ILE A 51 2.22 1.84 -9.94
C ILE A 51 2.61 0.57 -9.18
N PRO A 52 2.42 0.51 -7.84
CA PRO A 52 2.78 -0.67 -7.06
C PRO A 52 1.80 -1.81 -7.33
N MET A 53 2.31 -3.04 -7.44
CA MET A 53 1.51 -4.25 -7.56
C MET A 53 1.50 -5.07 -6.28
N PHE A 54 2.69 -5.39 -5.78
CA PHE A 54 2.90 -6.28 -4.65
C PHE A 54 4.09 -5.78 -3.85
N MET A 55 3.94 -5.63 -2.54
CA MET A 55 4.97 -4.99 -1.70
C MET A 55 5.07 -5.70 -0.36
N ASP A 56 6.19 -5.50 0.37
CA ASP A 56 6.23 -5.93 1.76
C ASP A 56 5.06 -5.32 2.53
N MET A 57 4.39 -6.15 3.31
CA MET A 57 3.17 -5.74 4.02
C MET A 57 2.93 -6.65 5.20
N MET A 58 2.45 -6.09 6.32
CA MET A 58 2.05 -6.88 7.49
C MET A 58 0.70 -7.60 7.33
N TRP A 59 -0.04 -7.31 6.25
CA TRP A 59 -1.38 -7.83 5.95
C TRP A 59 -1.49 -8.35 4.51
N ARG A 60 -2.55 -9.08 4.21
CA ARG A 60 -2.74 -9.77 2.92
C ARG A 60 -2.95 -8.85 1.69
N GLY A 61 -3.18 -7.56 1.89
CA GLY A 61 -3.40 -6.61 0.81
C GLY A 61 -4.10 -5.33 1.29
N GLY A 62 -3.83 -4.23 0.61
CA GLY A 62 -4.32 -2.90 0.96
C GLY A 62 -4.46 -2.05 -0.28
N GLY A 63 -5.27 -1.02 -0.21
CA GLY A 63 -5.44 -0.05 -1.26
C GLY A 63 -5.67 1.32 -0.64
N PRO A 64 -4.60 1.98 -0.16
CA PRO A 64 -4.70 3.29 0.46
C PRO A 64 -5.41 4.30 -0.44
N PHE A 65 -6.25 5.13 0.17
CA PHE A 65 -6.87 6.33 -0.38
C PHE A 65 -7.07 7.32 0.76
N ARG A 66 -7.57 8.53 0.49
CA ARG A 66 -7.60 9.66 1.43
C ARG A 66 -7.93 9.33 2.89
N ALA A 67 -8.91 8.45 3.16
CA ALA A 67 -9.32 8.08 4.53
C ALA A 67 -8.43 7.00 5.20
N ARG A 68 -7.48 6.42 4.48
CA ARG A 68 -6.63 5.27 4.87
C ARG A 68 -5.13 5.52 4.62
N MET A 69 -4.75 6.81 4.56
CA MET A 69 -3.39 7.28 4.22
C MET A 69 -2.59 7.83 5.41
N ALA A 70 -3.13 7.74 6.64
CA ALA A 70 -2.41 8.21 7.81
C ALA A 70 -1.09 7.42 8.02
N PRO A 71 0.03 8.09 8.35
CA PRO A 71 1.27 7.42 8.68
C PRO A 71 1.16 6.66 10.02
N PRO A 72 1.93 5.58 10.20
CA PRO A 72 1.95 4.85 11.45
C PRO A 72 2.66 5.68 12.53
N GLN A 73 2.15 5.72 13.76
CA GLN A 73 2.69 6.51 14.86
C GLN A 73 3.99 5.93 15.44
N TYR A 74 4.25 4.65 15.18
CA TYR A 74 5.48 3.92 15.47
C TYR A 74 5.70 2.85 14.40
N ASN A 75 6.95 2.39 14.22
CA ASN A 75 7.26 1.37 13.23
C ASN A 75 6.46 0.08 13.51
N GLY A 76 5.70 -0.39 12.51
CA GLY A 76 4.87 -1.59 12.63
C GLY A 76 3.51 -1.40 13.32
N GLU A 77 2.99 -0.17 13.41
CA GLU A 77 1.66 0.07 14.01
C GLU A 77 0.54 -0.68 13.27
N TRP A 78 -0.17 -1.53 14.01
CA TRP A 78 -1.45 -2.12 13.60
C TRP A 78 -2.63 -1.37 14.23
N SER A 79 -3.43 -0.71 13.39
CA SER A 79 -4.62 0.03 13.82
C SER A 79 -5.92 -0.54 13.20
N GLY A 80 -5.90 -1.82 12.81
CA GLY A 80 -7.02 -2.49 12.15
C GLY A 80 -6.97 -2.46 10.62
N TYR A 81 -7.88 -3.24 10.01
CA TYR A 81 -7.83 -3.54 8.56
C TYR A 81 -8.15 -2.33 7.66
N ASN A 82 -8.77 -1.27 8.19
CA ASN A 82 -9.08 -0.05 7.43
C ASN A 82 -7.95 0.98 7.42
N GLN A 83 -6.80 0.70 8.04
CA GLN A 83 -5.67 1.64 8.16
C GLN A 83 -4.53 1.22 7.22
N GLU A 84 -4.84 1.22 5.92
CA GLU A 84 -4.13 0.41 4.93
C GLU A 84 -2.73 0.91 4.59
N MET A 85 -2.48 2.24 4.58
CA MET A 85 -1.12 2.73 4.35
C MET A 85 -0.16 2.27 5.44
N LYS A 86 -0.62 2.19 6.70
CA LYS A 86 0.20 1.73 7.83
C LYS A 86 0.68 0.29 7.65
N HIS A 87 -0.08 -0.52 6.92
CA HIS A 87 0.31 -1.90 6.68
C HIS A 87 1.51 -2.06 5.74
N PHE A 88 1.78 -1.05 4.90
CA PHE A 88 2.95 -0.98 4.02
C PHE A 88 4.07 -0.14 4.65
N ALA A 89 3.74 0.95 5.34
CA ALA A 89 4.70 1.91 5.89
C ALA A 89 5.43 1.36 7.13
N MET A 90 6.47 0.57 6.88
CA MET A 90 7.31 -0.06 7.90
C MET A 90 8.77 0.09 7.53
N ASP A 91 9.65 0.25 8.51
CA ASP A 91 11.08 0.12 8.31
C ASP A 91 11.48 -1.36 8.38
N ARG A 92 11.54 -1.99 7.20
CA ARG A 92 11.91 -3.41 7.03
C ARG A 92 13.23 -3.58 6.28
N HIS A 93 13.55 -2.64 5.40
CA HIS A 93 14.72 -2.67 4.51
C HIS A 93 15.44 -1.32 4.50
N ASN A 94 16.03 -0.93 5.64
CA ASN A 94 16.86 0.28 5.78
C ASN A 94 16.14 1.58 5.35
N GLY A 95 15.09 1.94 6.09
CA GLY A 95 14.26 3.11 5.83
C GLY A 95 13.26 2.94 4.68
N GLY A 96 12.96 1.69 4.29
CA GLY A 96 12.10 1.38 3.15
C GLY A 96 11.51 -0.04 3.16
N ILE A 97 10.79 -0.35 2.08
CA ILE A 97 10.25 -1.66 1.74
C ILE A 97 10.58 -2.05 0.30
N GLN A 98 10.48 -3.34 -0.03
CA GLN A 98 10.60 -3.83 -1.40
C GLN A 98 9.23 -3.92 -2.07
N GLY A 99 9.18 -3.62 -3.36
CA GLY A 99 7.95 -3.73 -4.14
C GLY A 99 8.18 -4.07 -5.61
N VAL A 100 7.20 -4.76 -6.20
CA VAL A 100 7.06 -5.01 -7.63
C VAL A 100 6.08 -4.00 -8.22
N PHE A 101 6.43 -3.44 -9.36
CA PHE A 101 5.67 -2.39 -10.05
C PHE A 101 5.04 -2.91 -11.35
N MET A 102 4.13 -2.13 -11.93
CA MET A 102 3.33 -2.54 -13.09
C MET A 102 4.14 -2.66 -14.39
N ASP A 103 5.35 -2.08 -14.43
CA ASP A 103 6.36 -2.35 -15.47
C ASP A 103 7.19 -3.62 -15.19
N HIS A 104 6.81 -4.38 -14.16
CA HIS A 104 7.50 -5.57 -13.63
C HIS A 104 8.89 -5.31 -13.05
N SER A 105 9.25 -4.05 -12.80
CA SER A 105 10.47 -3.72 -12.06
C SER A 105 10.32 -4.07 -10.57
N VAL A 106 11.44 -4.40 -9.94
CA VAL A 106 11.57 -4.54 -8.48
C VAL A 106 12.33 -3.33 -7.96
N GLN A 107 11.77 -2.65 -6.96
CA GLN A 107 12.39 -1.43 -6.41
C GLN A 107 12.44 -1.49 -4.88
N HIS A 108 13.51 -0.92 -4.34
CA HIS A 108 13.49 -0.39 -2.98
C HIS A 108 12.68 0.90 -2.96
N VAL A 109 11.74 0.98 -2.02
CA VAL A 109 10.83 2.10 -1.84
C VAL A 109 11.07 2.68 -0.45
N PRO A 110 11.72 3.85 -0.36
CA PRO A 110 11.82 4.58 0.90
C PRO A 110 10.42 4.82 1.50
N ILE A 111 10.28 4.73 2.83
CA ILE A 111 8.95 4.73 3.48
C ILE A 111 8.13 5.95 3.08
N LYS A 112 8.70 7.16 3.09
CA LYS A 112 7.99 8.40 2.72
C LYS A 112 7.58 8.44 1.24
N LYS A 113 8.30 7.73 0.35
CA LYS A 113 7.95 7.61 -1.08
C LYS A 113 6.65 6.85 -1.30
N LEU A 114 6.18 6.03 -0.35
CA LEU A 114 4.91 5.31 -0.46
C LEU A 114 3.72 6.23 -0.74
N TRP A 115 3.72 7.45 -0.19
CA TRP A 115 2.68 8.47 -0.44
C TRP A 115 2.79 9.15 -1.80
N LYS A 116 3.90 8.94 -2.52
CA LYS A 116 4.17 9.49 -3.84
C LYS A 116 3.93 8.49 -4.97
N LEU A 117 3.71 7.21 -4.64
CA LEU A 117 3.36 6.19 -5.63
C LEU A 117 1.94 6.38 -6.17
N LYS A 118 1.70 5.84 -7.38
CA LYS A 118 0.39 5.87 -8.03
C LYS A 118 -0.43 4.62 -7.68
N TRP A 119 -1.00 4.58 -6.47
CA TRP A 119 -1.75 3.42 -6.00
C TRP A 119 -2.99 3.11 -6.84
N HIS A 120 -3.70 4.15 -7.30
CA HIS A 120 -4.91 4.05 -8.11
C HIS A 120 -5.02 5.20 -9.13
N LYS A 121 -5.94 5.09 -10.10
CA LYS A 121 -6.04 6.06 -11.22
C LYS A 121 -6.18 7.51 -10.75
N ASN A 122 -7.05 7.72 -9.75
CA ASN A 122 -7.31 9.04 -9.16
C ASN A 122 -6.49 9.34 -7.89
N TYR A 123 -5.31 8.75 -7.73
CA TYR A 123 -4.53 8.91 -6.49
C TYR A 123 -3.91 10.31 -6.45
N ASP A 124 -4.09 10.99 -5.32
CA ASP A 124 -3.52 12.31 -5.05
C ASP A 124 -2.10 12.17 -4.50
N GLN A 125 -1.12 12.37 -5.37
CA GLN A 125 0.31 12.32 -5.03
C GLN A 125 0.82 13.63 -4.40
N ALA A 126 0.00 14.70 -4.42
CA ALA A 126 0.32 15.96 -3.74
C ALA A 126 0.12 15.85 -2.22
N TYR A 127 -0.67 14.88 -1.75
CA TYR A 127 -0.85 14.63 -0.33
C TYR A 127 0.50 14.45 0.38
N LYS A 128 0.67 15.22 1.46
CA LYS A 128 1.81 15.14 2.36
C LYS A 128 1.29 15.05 3.79
N PRO A 129 1.40 13.87 4.44
CA PRO A 129 1.00 13.75 5.84
C PRO A 129 1.97 14.50 6.74
N ALA A 130 1.52 14.86 7.94
CA ALA A 130 2.43 15.23 9.01
C ALA A 130 3.20 13.98 9.46
N TRP A 131 4.53 14.00 9.34
CA TRP A 131 5.34 12.85 9.71
C TRP A 131 5.42 12.70 11.23
N PRO A 132 5.19 11.49 11.77
CA PRO A 132 5.42 11.20 13.18
C PRO A 132 6.93 11.22 13.46
N ARG A 133 7.30 11.41 14.74
CA ARG A 133 8.69 11.64 15.16
C ARG A 133 9.67 10.57 14.64
N TRP A 134 9.29 9.30 14.66
CA TRP A 134 10.16 8.20 14.21
C TRP A 134 10.44 8.23 12.70
N MET A 135 9.66 8.98 11.92
CA MET A 135 9.87 9.17 10.49
C MET A 135 10.59 10.48 10.17
N ALA A 136 10.92 11.32 11.15
CA ALA A 136 11.45 12.66 10.91
C ALA A 136 12.71 12.63 10.05
N ASP A 137 13.62 11.70 10.33
CA ASP A 137 14.96 11.65 9.73
C ASP A 137 15.01 10.94 8.37
N PHE A 138 13.91 10.33 7.91
CA PHE A 138 13.87 9.74 6.56
C PHE A 138 13.83 10.82 5.46
N PRO A 139 14.46 10.60 4.29
CA PRO A 139 14.42 11.55 3.18
C PRO A 139 13.00 11.87 2.69
N GLU A 140 12.78 13.13 2.30
CA GLU A 140 11.56 13.54 1.60
C GLU A 140 11.62 13.15 0.10
N HIS A 141 10.45 13.00 -0.52
CA HIS A 141 10.29 12.60 -1.92
C HIS A 141 9.10 13.32 -2.58
#